data_AF-A0A956FFF4-F1
#
_entry.id   AF-A0A956FFF4-F1
#
_cell.length_a   1.000
_cell.length_b   1.000
_cell.length_c   1.000
_cell.angle_alpha   90.00
_cell.angle_beta   90.00
_cell.angle_gamma   90.00
#
_symmetry.space_group_name_H-M   'P 1'
#
loop_
_entity.id
_entity.type
_entity.pdbx_description
1 polymer ?
#
loop_
_entity_poly.entity_id
_entity_poly.type
_entity_poly.pdbx_seq_one_letter_code
_entity_poly.pdbx_strand_id
1 'polypeptide(L)'
;MSLRSIVLGSVAAGLLSGCFVEDPPPMVMTTMGDASDGSTSSQATGDSMSSGAPTTDGPTTMGSMTSDDTLTGVDDSTTNPTGVETGDACEMLCQDVACGMVEGCESPCAECGPMASCAEDQTYCGLPVGFFNDFGDVALVYPQLQLGFRFQIFEPRVVRRLGVIAGGAGQDVRMALYDHDGTGPANRIVQTGAVTLYAAGNNEFNVGATPLEPGDYWVMLHSSAMTPLARTFNGDNSYELALRQMVPFAEGFPDAMDDEMVVTDYRYNLYMVVEE
;
A
#
# COMPACT_ATOMS: atom_id res chain seq x y z
N MET A 1 -2.71 7.15 50.32
CA MET A 1 -2.30 6.37 49.13
C MET A 1 -0.84 6.66 48.88
N SER A 2 -0.03 5.61 48.82
CA SER A 2 1.44 5.66 48.86
C SER A 2 2.00 5.99 47.48
N LEU A 3 2.74 7.10 47.38
CA LEU A 3 3.55 7.47 46.22
C LEU A 3 4.92 6.83 46.36
N ARG A 4 5.27 5.89 45.46
CA ARG A 4 6.62 5.35 45.32
C ARG A 4 7.37 6.12 44.25
N SER A 5 8.35 6.87 44.70
CA SER A 5 9.41 7.51 43.92
C SER A 5 10.44 6.46 43.50
N ILE A 6 10.78 6.37 42.21
CA ILE A 6 11.87 5.53 41.71
C ILE A 6 13.02 6.46 41.31
N VAL A 7 14.15 6.24 41.97
CA VAL A 7 15.44 6.92 41.76
C VAL A 7 16.13 6.30 40.55
N LEU A 8 16.47 7.14 39.57
CA LEU A 8 17.36 6.80 38.46
C LEU A 8 18.81 6.82 38.96
N GLY A 9 19.46 5.65 38.92
CA GLY A 9 20.90 5.50 39.15
C GLY A 9 21.66 5.56 37.82
N SER A 10 22.51 6.58 37.67
CA SER A 10 23.51 6.66 36.61
C SER A 10 24.52 5.52 36.72
N VAL A 11 24.74 4.78 35.63
CA VAL A 11 25.88 3.87 35.49
C VAL A 11 26.79 4.41 34.39
N ALA A 12 28.04 4.66 34.80
CA ALA A 12 29.12 5.20 34.00
C ALA A 12 29.73 4.14 33.06
N ALA A 13 30.30 4.65 31.97
CA ALA A 13 31.03 3.93 30.94
C ALA A 13 32.24 3.14 31.47
N GLY A 14 32.46 1.97 30.88
CA GLY A 14 33.69 1.18 31.02
C GLY A 14 34.08 0.55 29.70
N LEU A 15 35.08 1.15 29.04
CA LEU A 15 35.82 0.59 27.90
C LEU A 15 36.68 -0.59 28.36
N LEU A 16 36.47 -1.78 27.80
CA LEU A 16 37.50 -2.83 27.74
C LEU A 16 37.38 -3.61 26.42
N SER A 17 38.42 -3.49 25.61
CA SER A 17 38.69 -4.35 24.46
C SER A 17 39.08 -5.75 24.93
N GLY A 18 38.42 -6.77 24.40
CA GLY A 18 38.80 -8.17 24.59
C GLY A 18 38.30 -9.02 23.42
N CYS A 19 39.23 -9.59 22.66
CA CYS A 19 38.93 -10.54 21.59
C CYS A 19 38.31 -11.80 22.21
N PHE A 20 37.02 -12.02 22.00
CA PHE A 20 36.37 -13.30 22.29
C PHE A 20 36.36 -14.14 21.02
N VAL A 21 37.09 -15.24 21.03
CA VAL A 21 36.92 -16.36 20.10
C VAL A 21 35.86 -17.25 20.75
N GLU A 22 34.64 -17.19 20.25
CA GLU A 22 33.58 -18.11 20.68
C GLU A 22 33.78 -19.47 19.99
N ASP A 23 34.04 -20.47 20.83
CA ASP A 23 34.03 -21.89 20.47
C ASP A 23 32.56 -22.31 20.22
N PRO A 24 32.22 -22.95 19.07
CA PRO A 24 30.85 -23.36 18.81
C PRO A 24 30.42 -24.47 19.79
N PRO A 25 29.19 -24.40 20.35
CA PRO A 25 28.70 -25.44 21.25
C PRO A 25 28.52 -26.78 20.52
N PRO A 26 28.77 -27.92 21.19
CA PRO A 26 28.56 -29.24 20.59
C PRO A 26 27.08 -29.48 20.31
N MET A 27 26.78 -29.89 19.07
CA MET A 27 25.43 -30.31 18.67
C MET A 27 25.01 -31.56 19.45
N VAL A 28 23.96 -31.42 20.26
CA VAL A 28 23.27 -32.54 20.90
C VAL A 28 22.31 -33.15 19.87
N MET A 29 22.66 -34.33 19.35
CA MET A 29 21.73 -35.19 18.62
C MET A 29 20.71 -35.78 19.61
N THR A 30 19.49 -35.25 19.61
CA THR A 30 18.35 -35.91 20.23
C THR A 30 17.72 -36.84 19.21
N THR A 31 17.97 -38.13 19.34
CA THR A 31 17.26 -39.22 18.65
C THR A 31 15.80 -39.22 19.08
N MET A 32 14.88 -38.87 18.17
CA MET A 32 13.45 -39.11 18.35
C MET A 32 13.14 -40.60 18.14
N GLY A 33 12.57 -41.22 19.15
CA GLY A 33 12.09 -42.59 19.12
C GLY A 33 10.73 -42.72 18.44
N ASP A 34 10.61 -43.80 17.68
CA ASP A 34 9.36 -44.38 17.20
C ASP A 34 8.42 -44.75 18.36
N ALA A 35 7.13 -44.44 18.21
CA ALA A 35 6.04 -45.19 18.85
C ALA A 35 4.71 -44.99 18.10
N SER A 36 4.44 -45.90 17.17
CA SER A 36 3.22 -46.73 17.05
C SER A 36 1.81 -46.11 17.13
N ASP A 37 1.08 -46.35 16.03
CA ASP A 37 -0.27 -46.92 15.91
C ASP A 37 -1.44 -46.39 16.75
N GLY A 38 -2.44 -45.88 16.01
CA GLY A 38 -3.79 -45.61 16.51
C GLY A 38 -4.79 -45.47 15.36
N SER A 39 -5.20 -46.60 14.79
CA SER A 39 -6.34 -46.73 13.88
C SER A 39 -7.66 -46.49 14.62
N THR A 40 -8.55 -45.65 14.07
CA THR A 40 -9.99 -45.96 14.00
C THR A 40 -10.73 -45.13 12.94
N SER A 41 -11.58 -45.85 12.23
CA SER A 41 -12.49 -45.44 11.16
C SER A 41 -13.80 -44.82 11.65
N SER A 42 -14.37 -43.89 10.87
CA SER A 42 -15.80 -43.81 10.49
C SER A 42 -15.98 -42.61 9.56
N GLN A 43 -16.18 -42.80 8.25
CA GLN A 43 -17.48 -43.00 7.59
C GLN A 43 -18.57 -42.02 8.03
N ALA A 44 -18.78 -40.98 7.21
CA ALA A 44 -20.07 -40.32 7.05
C ALA A 44 -20.15 -39.77 5.61
N THR A 45 -20.73 -40.57 4.73
CA THR A 45 -21.36 -40.14 3.47
C THR A 45 -22.57 -39.28 3.81
N GLY A 46 -22.59 -38.04 3.32
CA GLY A 46 -23.73 -37.14 3.39
C GLY A 46 -23.96 -36.53 2.01
N ASP A 47 -24.89 -37.12 1.28
CA ASP A 47 -25.54 -36.52 0.12
C ASP A 47 -26.22 -35.20 0.48
N SER A 48 -26.25 -34.23 -0.43
CA SER A 48 -27.52 -33.74 -1.00
C SER A 48 -27.32 -32.48 -1.81
N MET A 49 -27.94 -32.52 -2.98
CA MET A 49 -28.05 -31.50 -4.01
C MET A 49 -28.76 -30.23 -3.51
N SER A 50 -28.38 -29.07 -4.04
CA SER A 50 -29.33 -28.01 -4.35
C SER A 50 -28.79 -27.12 -5.47
N SER A 51 -29.27 -27.39 -6.69
CA SER A 51 -29.10 -26.51 -7.86
C SER A 51 -30.20 -25.44 -7.82
N GLY A 52 -29.84 -24.22 -7.43
CA GLY A 52 -30.68 -23.04 -7.59
C GLY A 52 -30.50 -22.45 -8.99
N ALA A 53 -31.58 -22.43 -9.78
CA ALA A 53 -31.63 -21.78 -11.08
C ALA A 53 -31.60 -20.24 -10.95
N PRO A 54 -31.00 -19.51 -11.91
CA PRO A 54 -31.08 -18.06 -11.96
C PRO A 54 -32.39 -17.61 -12.63
N THR A 55 -33.16 -16.76 -11.95
CA THR A 55 -34.29 -16.03 -12.54
C THR A 55 -33.79 -14.78 -13.25
N THR A 56 -33.91 -14.79 -14.56
CA THR A 56 -34.00 -13.64 -15.47
C THR A 56 -35.27 -12.83 -15.20
N ASP A 57 -35.12 -11.52 -15.02
CA ASP A 57 -36.08 -10.42 -15.28
C ASP A 57 -35.28 -9.13 -15.01
N GLY A 58 -35.20 -8.06 -15.80
CA GLY A 58 -35.80 -7.57 -17.04
C GLY A 58 -35.33 -6.10 -17.18
N PRO A 59 -35.28 -5.50 -18.38
CA PRO A 59 -34.73 -4.16 -18.57
C PRO A 59 -35.82 -3.06 -18.42
N THR A 60 -35.55 -2.03 -17.64
CA THR A 60 -36.32 -0.78 -17.63
C THR A 60 -35.35 0.39 -17.91
N THR A 61 -35.37 0.94 -19.11
CA THR A 61 -36.23 2.05 -19.60
C THR A 61 -35.45 3.36 -19.59
N MET A 62 -35.26 3.88 -20.81
CA MET A 62 -34.62 5.15 -21.13
C MET A 62 -35.38 6.33 -20.53
N GLY A 63 -34.65 7.24 -19.87
CA GLY A 63 -35.11 8.58 -19.51
C GLY A 63 -34.25 9.62 -20.23
N SER A 64 -34.68 9.99 -21.43
CA SER A 64 -34.17 11.17 -22.16
C SER A 64 -34.71 12.42 -21.49
N MET A 65 -33.83 13.25 -20.92
CA MET A 65 -34.16 14.63 -20.55
C MET A 65 -33.45 15.57 -21.52
N THR A 66 -34.21 15.96 -22.56
CA THR A 66 -33.99 17.18 -23.32
C THR A 66 -34.58 18.34 -22.52
N SER A 67 -33.73 19.28 -22.12
CA SER A 67 -34.16 20.62 -21.72
C SER A 67 -33.50 21.61 -22.67
N ASP A 68 -34.25 21.98 -23.70
CA ASP A 68 -34.28 23.34 -24.22
C ASP A 68 -34.42 24.29 -23.03
N ASP A 69 -33.59 25.33 -22.93
CA ASP A 69 -34.15 26.68 -22.87
C ASP A 69 -33.13 27.82 -22.98
N THR A 70 -33.47 28.71 -23.91
CA THR A 70 -33.36 30.17 -23.83
C THR A 70 -31.97 30.82 -23.88
N LEU A 71 -31.56 31.10 -25.13
CA LEU A 71 -30.78 32.27 -25.53
C LEU A 71 -31.64 33.53 -25.48
N THR A 72 -31.29 34.52 -24.65
CA THR A 72 -31.49 35.96 -24.94
C THR A 72 -30.60 36.81 -24.03
N GLY A 73 -29.68 37.57 -24.62
CA GLY A 73 -28.84 38.54 -23.91
C GLY A 73 -27.68 39.03 -24.76
N VAL A 74 -28.00 39.71 -25.87
CA VAL A 74 -27.02 40.45 -26.68
C VAL A 74 -26.81 41.80 -25.99
N ASP A 75 -25.71 41.93 -25.24
CA ASP A 75 -25.13 43.22 -24.91
C ASP A 75 -23.83 43.39 -25.70
N ASP A 76 -23.96 44.24 -26.70
CA ASP A 76 -22.91 44.73 -27.60
C ASP A 76 -22.03 45.73 -26.84
N SER A 77 -20.89 45.26 -26.35
CA SER A 77 -19.81 46.09 -25.81
C SER A 77 -18.58 45.93 -26.70
N THR A 78 -18.49 46.76 -27.73
CA THR A 78 -17.28 46.96 -28.53
C THR A 78 -16.19 47.63 -27.69
N THR A 79 -15.45 46.84 -26.92
CA THR A 79 -14.13 47.21 -26.40
C THR A 79 -13.05 46.56 -27.28
N ASN A 80 -12.25 47.41 -27.93
CA ASN A 80 -11.09 47.04 -28.74
C ASN A 80 -10.22 45.97 -28.05
N PRO A 81 -9.98 44.79 -28.66
CA PRO A 81 -9.00 43.84 -28.16
C PRO A 81 -7.60 44.29 -28.61
N THR A 82 -7.10 45.36 -28.01
CA THR A 82 -5.68 45.73 -28.09
C THR A 82 -4.90 44.91 -27.09
N GLY A 83 -4.35 43.79 -27.56
CA GLY A 83 -3.40 42.97 -26.80
C GLY A 83 -3.70 41.48 -26.90
N VAL A 84 -3.64 40.91 -28.11
CA VAL A 84 -3.34 39.47 -28.21
C VAL A 84 -1.87 39.35 -27.84
N GLU A 85 -1.60 39.24 -26.55
CA GLU A 85 -0.32 38.70 -26.13
C GLU A 85 -0.28 37.31 -26.74
N THR A 86 0.61 37.13 -27.73
CA THR A 86 1.03 35.81 -28.17
C THR A 86 1.72 35.18 -26.98
N GLY A 87 0.91 34.65 -26.05
CA GLY A 87 1.37 33.76 -25.01
C GLY A 87 2.21 32.69 -25.70
N ASP A 88 3.37 32.43 -25.13
CA ASP A 88 4.29 31.45 -25.68
C ASP A 88 3.52 30.15 -25.93
N ALA A 89 3.66 29.56 -27.12
CA ALA A 89 2.91 28.36 -27.48
C ALA A 89 3.11 27.24 -26.43
N CYS A 90 4.22 27.29 -25.72
CA CYS A 90 4.53 26.43 -24.59
C CYS A 90 3.62 26.62 -23.36
N GLU A 91 3.20 27.84 -23.01
CA GLU A 91 2.29 28.04 -21.88
C GLU A 91 0.93 27.39 -22.11
N MET A 92 0.42 27.40 -23.35
CA MET A 92 -0.84 26.71 -23.68
C MET A 92 -0.68 25.19 -23.66
N LEU A 93 0.46 24.67 -24.11
CA LEU A 93 0.75 23.24 -24.10
C LEU A 93 0.97 22.68 -22.69
N CYS A 94 1.37 23.54 -21.74
CA CYS A 94 1.57 23.16 -20.35
C CYS A 94 0.30 23.18 -19.48
N GLN A 95 -0.86 23.59 -20.00
CA GLN A 95 -2.08 23.68 -19.18
C GLN A 95 -2.58 22.31 -18.69
N ASP A 96 -2.30 21.24 -19.43
CA ASP A 96 -2.76 19.88 -19.11
C ASP A 96 -1.65 18.98 -18.53
N VAL A 97 -0.45 19.53 -18.34
CA VAL A 97 0.74 18.78 -17.90
C VAL A 97 1.19 19.29 -16.54
N ALA A 98 1.13 18.43 -15.53
CA ALA A 98 1.52 18.80 -14.17
C ALA A 98 3.04 18.85 -13.99
N CYS A 99 3.81 18.15 -14.82
CA CYS A 99 5.27 18.08 -14.72
C CYS A 99 5.92 17.54 -16.00
N GLY A 100 7.21 17.81 -16.18
CA GLY A 100 7.99 17.23 -17.27
C GLY A 100 8.04 18.10 -18.53
N MET A 101 8.51 17.49 -19.63
CA MET A 101 8.78 18.17 -20.89
C MET A 101 7.67 17.88 -21.89
N VAL A 102 7.13 18.93 -22.51
CA VAL A 102 6.24 18.80 -23.67
C VAL A 102 7.05 18.90 -24.94
N GLU A 103 6.76 18.04 -25.93
CA GLU A 103 7.41 18.09 -27.23
C GLU A 103 7.27 19.48 -27.87
N GLY A 104 8.39 20.10 -28.22
CA GLY A 104 8.42 21.44 -28.82
C GLY A 104 8.72 22.57 -27.84
N CYS A 105 8.81 22.29 -26.55
CA CYS A 105 9.21 23.26 -25.52
C CYS A 105 10.61 23.01 -25.00
N GLU A 106 11.44 24.06 -24.97
CA GLU A 106 12.81 23.98 -24.44
C GLU A 106 12.83 23.95 -22.90
N SER A 107 11.76 24.42 -22.25
CA SER A 107 11.60 24.44 -20.79
C SER A 107 10.55 23.41 -20.34
N PRO A 108 10.75 22.72 -19.20
CA PRO A 108 9.71 21.90 -18.61
C PRO A 108 8.52 22.76 -18.19
N CYS A 109 7.33 22.17 -18.22
CA CYS A 109 6.08 22.83 -17.80
C CYS A 109 6.07 23.12 -16.30
N ALA A 110 6.57 22.18 -15.52
CA ALA A 110 6.81 22.31 -14.10
C ALA A 110 7.82 21.24 -13.64
N GLU A 111 8.48 21.54 -12.53
CA GLU A 111 9.36 20.61 -11.83
C GLU A 111 8.64 20.12 -10.56
N CYS A 112 8.66 18.80 -10.33
CA CYS A 112 8.17 18.24 -9.09
C CYS A 112 9.07 18.63 -7.91
N GLY A 113 8.54 18.58 -6.69
CA GLY A 113 9.35 18.76 -5.49
C GLY A 113 10.50 17.74 -5.40
N PRO A 114 11.51 18.00 -4.56
CA PRO A 114 12.75 17.21 -4.54
C PRO A 114 12.57 15.74 -4.16
N MET A 115 11.43 15.38 -3.58
CA MET A 115 11.08 14.00 -3.21
C MET A 115 9.99 13.41 -4.10
N ALA A 116 9.38 14.21 -4.97
CA ALA A 116 8.34 13.78 -5.87
C ALA A 116 8.94 13.40 -7.23
N SER A 117 8.25 12.50 -7.93
CA SER A 117 8.61 12.06 -9.27
C SER A 117 7.47 12.35 -10.22
N CYS A 118 7.78 12.83 -11.41
CA CYS A 118 6.74 13.06 -12.41
C CYS A 118 6.13 11.73 -12.83
N ALA A 119 4.80 11.64 -12.85
CA ALA A 119 4.10 10.46 -13.33
C ALA A 119 4.46 10.17 -14.80
N GLU A 120 4.38 8.91 -15.22
CA GLU A 120 4.71 8.52 -16.61
C GLU A 120 3.79 9.20 -17.64
N ASP A 121 2.55 9.46 -17.25
CA ASP A 121 1.57 10.20 -18.06
C ASP A 121 1.66 11.73 -17.90
N GLN A 122 2.62 12.21 -17.08
CA GLN A 122 2.89 13.61 -16.80
C GLN A 122 1.70 14.38 -16.17
N THR A 123 0.69 13.67 -15.67
CA THR A 123 -0.55 14.29 -15.15
C THR A 123 -0.46 14.70 -13.68
N TYR A 124 0.55 14.24 -12.93
CA TYR A 124 0.78 14.61 -11.53
C TYR A 124 2.24 14.40 -11.10
N CYS A 125 2.63 15.06 -10.01
CA CYS A 125 3.85 14.77 -9.27
C CYS A 125 3.55 13.77 -8.14
N GLY A 126 4.15 12.59 -8.21
CA GLY A 126 3.95 11.52 -7.24
C GLY A 126 4.95 11.58 -6.09
N LEU A 127 4.46 11.80 -4.86
CA LEU A 127 5.21 11.77 -3.62
C LEU A 127 5.06 10.41 -2.92
N PRO A 128 6.13 9.62 -2.73
CA PRO A 128 6.06 8.38 -1.99
C PRO A 128 5.92 8.65 -0.48
N VAL A 129 4.91 8.04 0.14
CA VAL A 129 4.66 8.07 1.58
C VAL A 129 4.79 6.65 2.13
N GLY A 130 5.73 6.46 3.06
CA GLY A 130 5.97 5.18 3.73
C GLY A 130 7.41 4.71 3.62
N PHE A 131 7.61 3.40 3.54
CA PHE A 131 8.93 2.78 3.52
C PHE A 131 9.43 2.55 2.09
N PHE A 132 9.70 3.63 1.38
CA PHE A 132 10.15 3.62 -0.03
C PHE A 132 11.68 3.57 -0.22
N ASN A 133 12.45 3.54 0.86
CA ASN A 133 13.91 3.32 0.82
C ASN A 133 14.22 1.86 1.08
N ASP A 134 14.92 1.19 0.17
CA ASP A 134 15.33 -0.21 0.33
C ASP A 134 16.12 -0.41 1.64
N PHE A 135 15.64 -1.31 2.50
CA PHE A 135 16.29 -1.65 3.75
C PHE A 135 17.52 -2.55 3.59
N GLY A 136 17.70 -3.20 2.45
CA GLY A 136 18.86 -4.02 2.10
C GLY A 136 18.89 -5.44 2.71
N ASP A 137 18.12 -5.72 3.78
CA ASP A 137 17.87 -7.10 4.24
C ASP A 137 16.58 -7.64 3.61
N VAL A 138 16.52 -8.95 3.36
CA VAL A 138 15.37 -9.60 2.70
C VAL A 138 14.80 -10.70 3.59
N ALA A 139 13.49 -10.73 3.73
CA ALA A 139 12.75 -11.77 4.42
C ALA A 139 11.78 -12.48 3.50
N LEU A 140 11.59 -13.77 3.75
CA LEU A 140 10.54 -14.54 3.14
C LEU A 140 9.24 -14.33 3.91
N VAL A 141 8.26 -13.74 3.24
CA VAL A 141 6.88 -13.68 3.70
C VAL A 141 6.16 -14.93 3.23
N TYR A 142 5.52 -15.63 4.16
CA TYR A 142 4.77 -16.85 3.86
C TYR A 142 3.57 -16.56 2.96
N PRO A 143 3.20 -17.49 2.05
CA PRO A 143 1.99 -17.34 1.25
C PRO A 143 0.77 -17.22 2.16
N GLN A 144 -0.30 -16.60 1.63
CA GLN A 144 -1.59 -16.45 2.30
C GLN A 144 -1.58 -15.51 3.53
N LEU A 145 -0.41 -15.08 4.00
CA LEU A 145 -0.31 -14.07 5.04
C LEU A 145 -0.69 -12.70 4.46
N GLN A 146 -1.58 -12.00 5.17
CA GLN A 146 -1.82 -10.58 4.93
C GLN A 146 -1.06 -9.79 5.99
N LEU A 147 -0.22 -8.87 5.54
CA LEU A 147 0.57 -8.01 6.42
C LEU A 147 0.41 -6.56 5.98
N GLY A 148 0.52 -5.60 6.89
CA GLY A 148 0.55 -4.20 6.49
C GLY A 148 1.06 -3.27 7.56
N PHE A 149 1.27 -2.01 7.17
CA PHE A 149 1.85 -0.97 8.00
C PHE A 149 0.97 0.26 8.04
N ARG A 150 0.97 0.92 9.21
CA ARG A 150 0.30 2.20 9.41
C ARG A 150 1.15 3.36 8.91
N PHE A 151 0.51 4.29 8.22
CA PHE A 151 1.08 5.56 7.75
C PHE A 151 0.13 6.70 8.14
N GLN A 152 0.68 7.88 8.34
CA GLN A 152 -0.09 9.08 8.67
C GLN A 152 -0.07 10.05 7.48
N ILE A 153 -1.25 10.56 7.13
CA ILE A 153 -1.47 11.61 6.16
C ILE A 153 -1.88 12.88 6.92
N PHE A 154 -1.14 13.97 6.73
CA PHE A 154 -1.32 15.20 7.52
C PHE A 154 -2.26 16.22 6.89
N GLU A 155 -2.53 16.09 5.59
CA GLU A 155 -3.35 17.00 4.80
C GLU A 155 -4.11 16.19 3.73
N PRO A 156 -5.21 16.71 3.15
CA PRO A 156 -5.92 16.00 2.09
C PRO A 156 -4.99 15.67 0.92
N ARG A 157 -5.02 14.41 0.45
CA ARG A 157 -4.15 13.89 -0.61
C ARG A 157 -4.92 12.96 -1.54
N VAL A 158 -4.40 12.72 -2.75
CA VAL A 158 -4.96 11.72 -3.68
C VAL A 158 -3.95 10.59 -3.84
N VAL A 159 -4.29 9.38 -3.40
CA VAL A 159 -3.47 8.19 -3.69
C VAL A 159 -3.66 7.79 -5.15
N ARG A 160 -2.56 7.46 -5.82
CA ARG A 160 -2.54 6.97 -7.20
C ARG A 160 -1.99 5.56 -7.33
N ARG A 161 -1.00 5.21 -6.51
CA ARG A 161 -0.32 3.91 -6.56
C ARG A 161 -0.03 3.35 -5.17
N LEU A 162 0.03 2.03 -5.09
CA LEU A 162 0.58 1.30 -3.93
C LEU A 162 1.88 0.63 -4.35
N GLY A 163 2.87 0.66 -3.46
CA GLY A 163 4.24 0.25 -3.76
C GLY A 163 4.82 -0.73 -2.76
N VAL A 164 5.59 -1.69 -3.26
CA VAL A 164 6.37 -2.66 -2.47
C VAL A 164 7.79 -2.77 -3.02
N ILE A 165 8.78 -2.85 -2.14
CA ILE A 165 10.16 -3.18 -2.53
C ILE A 165 10.39 -4.67 -2.27
N ALA A 166 10.48 -5.43 -3.36
CA ALA A 166 10.64 -6.87 -3.31
C ALA A 166 12.13 -7.27 -3.43
N GLY A 167 12.53 -8.32 -2.73
CA GLY A 167 13.85 -8.93 -2.89
C GLY A 167 13.95 -9.87 -4.11
N GLY A 168 12.88 -9.99 -4.91
CA GLY A 168 12.79 -10.91 -6.04
C GLY A 168 11.53 -10.67 -6.89
N ALA A 169 11.37 -11.46 -7.94
CA ALA A 169 10.30 -11.32 -8.93
C ALA A 169 9.47 -12.61 -9.08
N GLY A 170 8.38 -12.53 -9.86
CA GLY A 170 7.60 -13.66 -10.35
C GLY A 170 6.47 -14.13 -9.43
N GLN A 171 6.31 -13.52 -8.26
CA GLN A 171 5.21 -13.85 -7.36
C GLN A 171 4.04 -12.90 -7.57
N ASP A 172 2.82 -13.43 -7.46
CA ASP A 172 1.62 -12.62 -7.51
C ASP A 172 1.33 -12.07 -6.11
N VAL A 173 1.06 -10.77 -6.08
CA VAL A 173 0.66 -10.06 -4.88
C VAL A 173 -0.65 -9.31 -5.11
N ARG A 174 -1.32 -8.96 -4.03
CA ARG A 174 -2.36 -7.95 -3.99
C ARG A 174 -1.97 -6.93 -2.94
N MET A 175 -2.32 -5.68 -3.17
CA MET A 175 -2.17 -4.62 -2.21
C MET A 175 -3.52 -3.96 -1.95
N ALA A 176 -3.73 -3.50 -0.72
CA ALA A 176 -4.93 -2.75 -0.36
C ALA A 176 -4.59 -1.61 0.60
N LEU A 177 -5.41 -0.57 0.55
CA LEU A 177 -5.38 0.55 1.48
C LEU A 177 -6.63 0.47 2.37
N TYR A 178 -6.44 0.59 3.67
CA TYR A 178 -7.50 0.65 4.67
C TYR A 178 -7.41 1.96 5.45
N ASP A 179 -8.55 2.44 5.97
CA ASP A 179 -8.56 3.45 7.02
C ASP A 179 -8.14 2.85 8.37
N HIS A 180 -7.87 3.70 9.35
CA HIS A 180 -7.60 3.32 10.74
C HIS A 180 -8.75 3.72 11.65
N ASP A 181 -9.25 2.79 12.45
CA ASP A 181 -10.34 3.04 13.42
C ASP A 181 -9.87 3.32 14.86
N GLY A 182 -8.55 3.38 15.07
CA GLY A 182 -7.92 3.53 16.38
C GLY A 182 -7.45 2.21 16.99
N THR A 183 -7.89 1.05 16.49
CA THR A 183 -7.42 -0.27 16.91
C THR A 183 -6.62 -1.00 15.83
N GLY A 184 -6.91 -0.73 14.56
CA GLY A 184 -6.21 -1.37 13.45
C GLY A 184 -6.72 -0.89 12.09
N PRO A 185 -6.38 -1.59 10.99
CA PRO A 185 -7.06 -1.41 9.71
C PRO A 185 -8.55 -1.75 9.88
N ALA A 186 -9.47 -0.95 9.33
CA ALA A 186 -10.90 -1.22 9.45
C ALA A 186 -11.58 -1.43 8.09
N ASN A 187 -11.85 -0.36 7.35
CA ASN A 187 -12.57 -0.38 6.08
C ASN A 187 -11.60 -0.28 4.90
N ARG A 188 -11.76 -1.18 3.94
CA ARG A 188 -10.98 -1.14 2.70
C ARG A 188 -11.41 0.04 1.85
N ILE A 189 -10.46 0.91 1.53
CA ILE A 189 -10.65 2.07 0.66
C ILE A 189 -10.43 1.68 -0.79
N VAL A 190 -9.31 1.02 -1.08
CA VAL A 190 -8.95 0.60 -2.44
C VAL A 190 -8.08 -0.66 -2.43
N GLN A 191 -8.05 -1.39 -3.54
CA GLN A 191 -7.17 -2.53 -3.73
C GLN A 191 -6.69 -2.66 -5.18
N THR A 192 -5.56 -3.32 -5.36
CA THR A 192 -5.10 -3.80 -6.66
C THR A 192 -5.81 -5.12 -7.02
N GLY A 193 -5.78 -5.47 -8.30
CA GLY A 193 -5.93 -6.86 -8.72
C GLY A 193 -4.75 -7.73 -8.27
N ALA A 194 -4.76 -9.01 -8.65
CA ALA A 194 -3.55 -9.83 -8.57
C ALA A 194 -2.54 -9.30 -9.60
N VAL A 195 -1.35 -8.94 -9.14
CA VAL A 195 -0.28 -8.36 -9.95
C VAL A 195 1.02 -9.12 -9.70
N THR A 196 1.76 -9.41 -10.77
CA THR A 196 3.03 -10.12 -10.68
C THR A 196 4.16 -9.12 -10.41
N LEU A 197 5.00 -9.42 -9.41
CA LEU A 197 6.24 -8.68 -9.17
C LEU A 197 7.19 -8.84 -10.36
N TYR A 198 7.60 -7.75 -10.98
CA TYR A 198 8.35 -7.78 -12.24
C TYR A 198 9.87 -7.86 -12.04
N ALA A 199 10.38 -7.33 -10.92
CA ALA A 199 11.80 -7.32 -10.60
C ALA A 199 12.01 -7.27 -9.07
N ALA A 200 13.23 -7.60 -8.65
CA ALA A 200 13.72 -7.12 -7.36
C ALA A 200 13.83 -5.58 -7.40
N GLY A 201 13.53 -4.92 -6.29
CA GLY A 201 13.43 -3.47 -6.17
C GLY A 201 11.98 -2.98 -6.13
N ASN A 202 11.77 -1.74 -6.55
CA ASN A 202 10.49 -1.05 -6.44
C ASN A 202 9.47 -1.63 -7.42
N ASN A 203 8.31 -2.03 -6.89
CA ASN A 203 7.14 -2.49 -7.62
C ASN A 203 5.94 -1.60 -7.27
N GLU A 204 5.44 -0.82 -8.23
CA GLU A 204 4.31 0.10 -8.03
C GLU A 204 3.11 -0.28 -8.88
N PHE A 205 1.92 -0.21 -8.28
CA PHE A 205 0.68 -0.65 -8.89
C PHE A 205 -0.38 0.43 -8.79
N ASN A 206 -1.03 0.73 -9.92
CA ASN A 206 -2.07 1.74 -10.00
C ASN A 206 -3.34 1.28 -9.26
N VAL A 207 -3.93 2.18 -8.47
CA VAL A 207 -5.19 1.97 -7.73
C VAL A 207 -6.29 2.96 -8.11
N GLY A 208 -6.05 3.82 -9.12
CA GLY A 208 -6.92 4.92 -9.49
C GLY A 208 -6.78 6.12 -8.55
N ALA A 209 -7.35 7.27 -8.96
CA ALA A 209 -7.39 8.47 -8.13
C ALA A 209 -8.31 8.26 -6.94
N THR A 210 -7.72 8.14 -5.75
CA THR A 210 -8.46 7.88 -4.51
C THR A 210 -8.21 9.01 -3.51
N PRO A 211 -9.19 9.91 -3.26
CA PRO A 211 -9.02 10.98 -2.30
C PRO A 211 -8.94 10.44 -0.88
N LEU A 212 -7.99 10.96 -0.10
CA LEU A 212 -7.78 10.70 1.31
C LEU A 212 -7.90 12.01 2.09
N GLU A 213 -8.57 11.91 3.23
CA GLU A 213 -8.57 12.97 4.24
C GLU A 213 -7.32 12.84 5.14
N PRO A 214 -7.02 13.85 5.97
CA PRO A 214 -6.00 13.71 7.00
C PRO A 214 -6.37 12.58 7.98
N GLY A 215 -5.43 11.68 8.26
CA GLY A 215 -5.70 10.53 9.10
C GLY A 215 -4.60 9.46 9.06
N ASP A 216 -4.83 8.38 9.79
CA ASP A 216 -3.98 7.20 9.75
C ASP A 216 -4.58 6.16 8.80
N TYR A 217 -3.70 5.50 8.06
CA TYR A 217 -4.06 4.55 7.00
C TYR A 217 -3.14 3.34 7.02
N TRP A 218 -3.61 2.22 6.49
CA TRP A 218 -2.85 0.97 6.42
C TRP A 218 -2.65 0.54 4.98
N VAL A 219 -1.40 0.31 4.57
CA VAL A 219 -1.10 -0.38 3.31
C VAL A 219 -0.83 -1.85 3.62
N MET A 220 -1.70 -2.71 3.11
CA MET A 220 -1.68 -4.16 3.27
C MET A 220 -1.14 -4.84 2.00
N LEU A 221 -0.45 -5.96 2.17
CA LEU A 221 0.08 -6.85 1.14
C LEU A 221 -0.40 -8.29 1.41
N HIS A 222 -0.85 -8.97 0.37
CA HIS A 222 -1.20 -10.39 0.37
C HIS A 222 -0.44 -11.08 -0.76
N SER A 223 0.28 -12.16 -0.47
CA SER A 223 1.03 -12.90 -1.50
C SER A 223 0.45 -14.28 -1.79
N SER A 224 0.52 -14.69 -3.06
CA SER A 224 0.10 -16.03 -3.49
C SER A 224 1.12 -17.12 -3.16
N ALA A 225 2.39 -16.73 -3.05
CA ALA A 225 3.53 -17.60 -2.83
C ALA A 225 4.47 -17.00 -1.78
N MET A 226 5.47 -17.78 -1.37
CA MET A 226 6.53 -17.29 -0.51
C MET A 226 7.29 -16.17 -1.22
N THR A 227 7.20 -14.95 -0.67
CA THR A 227 7.64 -13.74 -1.37
C THR A 227 8.80 -13.09 -0.63
N PRO A 228 9.97 -12.90 -1.29
CA PRO A 228 11.08 -12.16 -0.70
C PRO A 228 10.73 -10.66 -0.67
N LEU A 229 10.64 -10.08 0.52
CA LEU A 229 10.41 -8.65 0.71
C LEU A 229 11.60 -8.02 1.43
N ALA A 230 11.95 -6.80 1.04
CA ALA A 230 12.94 -6.03 1.76
C ALA A 230 12.39 -5.66 3.15
N ARG A 231 13.22 -5.85 4.18
CA ARG A 231 12.87 -5.67 5.60
C ARG A 231 13.99 -5.03 6.40
N THR A 232 13.65 -4.51 7.57
CA THR A 232 14.63 -4.16 8.60
C THR A 232 14.11 -4.56 9.99
N PHE A 233 15.03 -4.86 10.91
CA PHE A 233 14.70 -5.07 12.31
C PHE A 233 14.30 -3.74 12.96
N ASN A 234 13.38 -3.79 13.92
CA ASN A 234 12.98 -2.61 14.67
C ASN A 234 14.10 -2.22 15.66
N GLY A 235 14.61 -1.00 15.48
CA GLY A 235 15.73 -0.46 16.25
C GLY A 235 15.32 0.32 17.51
N ASP A 236 14.13 0.94 17.54
CA ASP A 236 13.55 1.60 18.74
C ASP A 236 12.23 2.36 18.48
N ASN A 237 11.51 2.05 17.39
CA ASN A 237 10.47 2.95 16.87
C ASN A 237 9.09 2.28 16.91
N SER A 238 8.10 3.02 17.41
CA SER A 238 6.68 2.69 17.61
C SER A 238 5.90 2.45 16.31
N TYR A 239 6.32 1.47 15.52
CA TYR A 239 5.59 1.04 14.33
C TYR A 239 4.67 -0.13 14.64
N GLU A 240 3.53 -0.14 13.99
CA GLU A 240 2.52 -1.18 14.11
C GLU A 240 2.47 -1.97 12.80
N LEU A 241 2.63 -3.29 12.91
CA LEU A 241 2.47 -4.25 11.83
C LEU A 241 1.16 -4.99 12.08
N ALA A 242 0.19 -4.84 11.18
CA ALA A 242 -1.02 -5.65 11.21
C ALA A 242 -0.73 -6.98 10.51
N LEU A 243 -1.03 -8.09 11.18
CA LEU A 243 -0.96 -9.44 10.64
C LEU A 243 -2.34 -10.07 10.71
N ARG A 244 -2.81 -10.63 9.60
CA ARG A 244 -4.04 -11.43 9.60
C ARG A 244 -3.72 -12.91 9.59
N GLN A 245 -4.69 -13.74 10.00
CA GLN A 245 -4.62 -15.18 9.78
C GLN A 245 -4.41 -15.52 8.29
N MET A 246 -3.90 -16.72 8.02
CA MET A 246 -3.69 -17.17 6.65
C MET A 246 -5.02 -17.30 5.91
N VAL A 247 -5.15 -16.56 4.80
CA VAL A 247 -6.34 -16.56 3.95
C VAL A 247 -5.95 -16.94 2.52
N PRO A 248 -6.70 -17.83 1.84
CA PRO A 248 -6.44 -18.19 0.45
C PRO A 248 -6.31 -16.94 -0.44
N PHE A 249 -5.27 -16.89 -1.28
CA PHE A 249 -5.02 -15.74 -2.15
C PHE A 249 -6.19 -15.38 -3.08
N ALA A 250 -6.99 -16.38 -3.46
CA ALA A 250 -8.17 -16.19 -4.30
C ALA A 250 -9.25 -15.32 -3.61
N GLU A 251 -9.37 -15.37 -2.27
CA GLU A 251 -10.33 -14.58 -1.51
C GLU A 251 -9.94 -13.10 -1.48
N GLY A 252 -8.64 -12.80 -1.54
CA GLY A 252 -8.12 -11.44 -1.50
C GLY A 252 -8.35 -10.74 -0.16
N PHE A 253 -8.50 -9.43 -0.22
CA PHE A 253 -8.75 -8.60 0.95
C PHE A 253 -10.25 -8.58 1.29
N PRO A 254 -10.63 -8.59 2.58
CA PRO A 254 -12.02 -8.41 2.99
C PRO A 254 -12.42 -6.94 2.91
N ASP A 255 -13.71 -6.61 2.89
CA ASP A 255 -14.15 -5.20 2.96
C ASP A 255 -13.89 -4.59 4.34
N ALA A 256 -14.14 -5.36 5.40
CA ALA A 256 -13.81 -5.01 6.78
C ALA A 256 -12.73 -5.96 7.31
N MET A 257 -11.76 -5.42 8.05
CA MET A 257 -10.74 -6.20 8.73
C MET A 257 -11.13 -6.31 10.21
N ASP A 258 -11.56 -7.50 10.63
CA ASP A 258 -12.10 -7.76 11.97
C ASP A 258 -11.23 -8.74 12.79
N ASP A 259 -10.15 -9.25 12.19
CA ASP A 259 -9.35 -10.37 12.69
C ASP A 259 -7.83 -10.14 12.57
N GLU A 260 -7.38 -8.89 12.65
CA GLU A 260 -5.94 -8.60 12.71
C GLU A 260 -5.33 -8.78 14.10
N MET A 261 -4.02 -9.04 14.08
CA MET A 261 -3.12 -9.01 15.20
C MET A 261 -2.07 -7.95 14.93
N VAL A 262 -2.00 -6.94 15.80
CA VAL A 262 -0.96 -5.90 15.69
C VAL A 262 0.28 -6.33 16.46
N VAL A 263 1.42 -6.40 15.78
CA VAL A 263 2.74 -6.74 16.34
C VAL A 263 3.76 -5.63 16.05
N THR A 264 4.90 -5.64 16.74
CA THR A 264 5.89 -4.53 16.71
C THR A 264 7.32 -4.95 16.35
N ASP A 265 7.51 -6.04 15.60
CA ASP A 265 8.86 -6.65 15.46
C ASP A 265 9.60 -6.32 14.15
N TYR A 266 8.88 -6.16 13.04
CA TYR A 266 9.48 -6.04 11.71
C TYR A 266 8.90 -4.90 10.90
N ARG A 267 9.71 -4.32 10.02
CA ARG A 267 9.28 -3.40 8.96
C ARG A 267 9.51 -4.03 7.61
N TYR A 268 8.51 -3.96 6.72
CA TYR A 268 8.66 -4.29 5.31
C TYR A 268 8.54 -3.01 4.48
N ASN A 269 9.22 -2.98 3.34
CA ASN A 269 9.18 -1.86 2.42
C ASN A 269 7.84 -1.78 1.66
N LEU A 270 6.81 -1.30 2.36
CA LEU A 270 5.51 -0.95 1.80
C LEU A 270 5.33 0.56 1.83
N TYR A 271 4.72 1.11 0.80
CA TYR A 271 4.45 2.54 0.67
C TYR A 271 3.25 2.80 -0.24
N MET A 272 2.80 4.04 -0.27
CA MET A 272 1.83 4.56 -1.24
C MET A 272 2.44 5.75 -1.98
N VAL A 273 1.94 6.06 -3.17
CA VAL A 273 2.29 7.27 -3.91
C VAL A 273 1.07 8.17 -3.98
N VAL A 274 1.20 9.35 -3.40
CA VAL A 274 0.16 10.39 -3.40
C VAL A 274 0.51 11.52 -4.36
N GLU A 275 -0.48 12.28 -4.82
CA GLU A 275 -0.26 13.53 -5.52
C GLU A 275 0.33 14.60 -4.59
N GLU A 276 1.38 15.26 -5.06
CA GLU A 276 1.97 16.46 -4.46
C GLU A 276 1.06 17.69 -4.56
#